data_AF-A0A140KCW6-F1
#
_entry.id   AF-A0A140KCW6-F1
#
_cell.length_a   1.000
_cell.length_b   1.000
_cell.length_c   1.000
_cell.angle_alpha   90.00
_cell.angle_beta   90.00
_cell.angle_gamma   90.00
#
_symmetry.space_group_name_H-M   'P 1'
#
loop_
_entity.id
_entity.type
_entity.pdbx_description
1 polymer ?
#
loop_
_entity_poly.entity_id
_entity_poly.type
_entity_poly.pdbx_seq_one_letter_code
_entity_poly.pdbx_strand_id
1 'polypeptide(L)' 'MNMANQALILVGYQNDYLGKNGILHHVVEESSKLNNVISNTVELIQNLPDSILIVSTPITFTALSSIGRKSARNSF' A
#
# COMPACT_ATOMS: atom_id res chain seq x y z
N MET A 1 22.48 12.68 -9.42
CA MET A 1 21.68 11.78 -10.30
C MET A 1 20.85 12.64 -11.23
N ASN A 2 20.68 12.25 -12.50
CA ASN A 2 19.76 12.95 -13.39
C ASN A 2 18.33 12.48 -13.10
N MET A 3 17.47 13.39 -12.66
CA MET A 3 16.12 13.07 -12.20
C MET A 3 15.11 12.90 -13.35
N ALA A 4 15.45 13.32 -14.57
CA ALA A 4 14.53 13.33 -15.71
C ALA A 4 14.02 11.95 -16.14
N ASN A 5 14.76 10.88 -15.80
CA ASN A 5 14.42 9.50 -16.13
C ASN A 5 14.22 8.64 -14.88
N GLN A 6 13.81 9.25 -13.77
CA GLN A 6 13.60 8.57 -12.50
C GLN A 6 12.15 8.75 -12.04
N ALA A 7 11.65 7.76 -11.30
CA ALA A 7 10.35 7.79 -10.65
C ALA A 7 10.45 7.15 -9.27
N LEU A 8 9.68 7.67 -8.32
CA LEU A 8 9.49 7.06 -7.02
C LEU A 8 8.21 6.21 -7.06
N ILE A 9 8.32 4.92 -6.74
CA ILE A 9 7.17 4.02 -6.67
C ILE A 9 6.88 3.70 -5.20
N LEU A 10 5.67 4.02 -4.74
CA LEU A 10 5.18 3.73 -3.40
C LEU A 10 4.31 2.49 -3.46
N VAL A 11 4.83 1.37 -2.95
CA VAL A 11 4.14 0.07 -2.94
C VAL A 11 3.55 -0.18 -1.56
N GLY A 12 2.23 -0.38 -1.49
CA GLY A 12 1.58 -0.79 -0.24
C GLY A 12 1.58 0.27 0.87
N TYR A 13 1.79 1.56 0.56
CA TYR A 13 1.61 2.67 1.51
C TYR A 13 0.11 2.90 1.77
N GLN A 14 -0.53 1.93 2.40
CA GLN A 14 -1.98 1.91 2.68
C GLN A 14 -2.22 1.75 4.17
N ASN A 15 -3.37 2.26 4.63
CA ASN A 15 -3.79 2.19 6.02
C ASN A 15 -3.89 0.74 6.53
N ASP A 16 -4.22 -0.21 5.66
CA ASP A 16 -4.32 -1.63 6.02
C ASP A 16 -3.00 -2.21 6.54
N TYR A 17 -1.85 -1.67 6.09
CA TYR A 17 -0.51 -2.06 6.56
C TYR A 17 0.05 -1.07 7.60
N LEU A 18 -0.03 0.23 7.31
CA LEU A 18 0.71 1.26 8.07
C LEU A 18 -0.11 1.92 9.18
N GLY A 19 -1.44 1.86 9.10
CA GLY A 19 -2.31 2.45 10.11
C GLY A 19 -2.36 1.59 11.35
N LYS A 20 -2.43 2.22 12.54
CA LYS A 20 -2.50 1.51 13.84
C LYS A 20 -3.68 0.53 13.94
N ASN A 21 -4.75 0.78 13.19
CA ASN A 21 -5.95 -0.05 13.13
C ASN A 21 -6.03 -0.87 11.82
N GLY A 22 -4.92 -0.96 11.08
CA GLY A 22 -4.85 -1.69 9.81
C GLY A 22 -4.93 -3.20 10.04
N ILE A 23 -5.67 -3.90 9.19
CA ILE A 23 -5.88 -5.35 9.30
C ILE A 23 -4.57 -6.16 9.21
N LEU A 24 -3.55 -5.63 8.54
CA LEU A 24 -2.23 -6.24 8.40
C LEU A 24 -1.17 -5.55 9.27
N HIS A 25 -1.54 -4.56 10.10
CA HIS A 25 -0.59 -3.78 10.91
C HIS A 25 0.31 -4.66 11.75
N HIS A 26 -0.28 -5.59 12.53
CA HIS A 26 0.48 -6.49 13.40
C HIS A 26 1.42 -7.44 12.66
N VAL A 27 1.13 -7.77 11.39
CA VAL A 27 2.00 -8.61 10.55
C VAL A 27 3.25 -7.85 10.12
N VAL A 28 3.15 -6.53 9.97
CA VAL A 28 4.27 -5.67 9.58
C VAL A 28 4.96 -4.98 10.78
N GLU A 29 4.32 -4.97 11.96
CA GLU A 29 4.76 -4.32 13.20
C GLU A 29 5.95 -5.01 13.89
N GLU A 30 6.22 -6.27 13.57
CA GLU A 30 7.30 -7.07 14.17
C GLU A 30 8.72 -6.51 13.97
N SER A 31 8.86 -5.42 13.23
CA SER A 31 10.09 -4.67 13.15
C SER A 31 9.87 -3.24 13.64
N SER A 32 10.76 -2.76 14.52
CA SER A 32 10.93 -1.34 14.88
C SER A 32 11.16 -0.40 13.66
N LYS A 33 11.01 -0.92 12.44
CA LYS A 33 11.18 -0.27 11.14
C LYS A 33 9.92 0.44 10.63
N LEU A 34 8.71 0.11 11.11
CA LEU A 34 7.47 0.75 10.59
C LEU A 34 7.41 2.27 10.81
N ASN A 35 7.75 2.73 12.02
CA ASN A 35 7.73 4.18 12.28
C ASN A 35 8.81 4.88 11.46
N ASN A 36 9.98 4.26 11.31
CA ASN A 36 11.08 4.82 10.53
C ASN A 36 10.76 4.85 9.03
N VAL A 37 10.04 3.86 8.49
CA VAL A 37 9.79 3.84 7.03
C VAL A 37 8.88 4.99 6.61
N ILE A 38 7.85 5.32 7.39
CA ILE A 38 6.96 6.45 7.09
C ILE A 38 7.73 7.76 7.17
N SER A 39 8.46 8.01 8.28
CA SER A 39 9.23 9.24 8.44
C SER A 39 10.29 9.42 7.35
N ASN A 40 11.04 8.35 7.05
CA ASN A 40 12.09 8.39 6.02
C ASN A 40 11.50 8.64 4.62
N THR A 41 10.31 8.12 4.34
CA THR A 41 9.66 8.32 3.04
C THR A 41 9.14 9.75 2.90
N VAL A 42 8.57 10.30 3.97
CA VAL A 42 8.15 11.71 3.98
C VAL A 42 9.35 12.62 3.78
N GLU A 43 10.44 12.37 4.50
CA GLU A 43 11.70 13.12 4.34
C GLU A 43 12.26 12.97 2.91
N LEU A 44 12.24 11.77 2.34
CA LEU A 44 12.65 11.56 0.95
C LEU A 44 11.81 12.42 -0.01
N ILE A 45 10.48 12.36 0.09
CA ILE A 45 9.57 13.10 -0.78
C ILE A 45 9.79 14.61 -0.65
N GLN A 46 9.99 15.12 0.56
CA GLN A 46 10.26 16.54 0.82
C GLN A 46 11.57 17.04 0.20
N ASN A 47 12.54 16.15 -0.02
CA ASN A 47 13.83 16.46 -0.62
C ASN A 47 13.91 16.17 -2.13
N LEU A 48 12.83 15.64 -2.73
CA LEU A 48 12.76 15.44 -4.18
C LEU A 48 12.33 16.73 -4.89
N PRO A 49 12.77 16.95 -6.14
CA PRO A 49 12.28 18.07 -6.94
C PRO A 49 10.81 17.86 -7.32
N ASP A 50 10.05 18.95 -7.43
CA ASP A 50 8.62 18.93 -7.81
C ASP A 50 8.34 18.24 -9.16
N SER A 51 9.36 18.13 -10.02
CA SER A 51 9.28 17.49 -11.33
C SER A 51 9.39 15.97 -11.31
N ILE A 52 9.66 15.34 -10.15
CA ILE A 52 9.75 13.89 -10.05
C ILE A 52 8.37 13.25 -10.27
N LEU A 53 8.34 12.13 -11.00
CA LEU A 53 7.15 11.29 -11.07
C LEU A 53 7.05 10.43 -9.80
N ILE A 54 5.95 10.57 -9.06
CA ILE A 54 5.61 9.69 -7.92
C ILE A 54 4.40 8.83 -8.31
N VAL A 55 4.55 7.51 -8.22
CA VAL A 55 3.51 6.53 -8.54
C VAL A 55 3.11 5.78 -7.28
N SER A 56 1.83 5.86 -6.89
CA SER A 56 1.27 5.03 -5.83
C SER A 56 0.68 3.75 -6.42
N THR A 57 0.99 2.61 -5.80
CA THR A 57 0.54 1.29 -6.24
C THR A 57 -0.21 0.59 -5.10
N PRO A 58 -1.49 0.93 -4.87
CA PRO A 58 -2.29 0.29 -3.85
C PRO A 58 -2.71 -1.12 -4.26
N ILE A 59 -2.70 -2.06 -3.31
CA ILE A 59 -3.24 -3.41 -3.45
C ILE A 59 -4.72 -3.34 -3.08
N THR A 60 -5.59 -3.68 -4.03
CA THR A 60 -7.06 -3.68 -3.82
C THR A 60 -7.63 -5.00 -4.34
N PHE A 61 -8.51 -5.62 -3.55
CA PHE A 61 -9.24 -6.82 -3.93
C PHE A 61 -10.68 -6.46 -4.31
N THR A 62 -11.17 -6.97 -5.44
CA THR A 62 -12.58 -6.85 -5.80
C THR A 62 -13.39 -7.90 -5.05
N ALA A 63 -14.61 -7.55 -4.64
CA ALA A 63 -15.50 -8.51 -4.00
C ALA A 63 -15.87 -9.65 -4.95
N LEU A 64 -15.92 -10.88 -4.43
CA LEU A 64 -16.36 -12.09 -5.14
C LEU A 64 -17.83 -12.03 -5.64
N SER A 65 -18.56 -10.94 -5.40
CA SER A 65 -19.98 -10.80 -5.75
C SER A 65 -20.26 -10.59 -7.24
N SER A 66 -19.24 -10.40 -8.09
CA SER A 66 -19.41 -10.26 -9.54
C SER A 66 -19.36 -11.61 -10.31
N ILE A 67 -18.96 -12.70 -9.65
CA ILE A 67 -19.08 -14.05 -10.20
C ILE A 67 -20.36 -14.65 -9.62
N GLY A 68 -21.39 -14.72 -10.47
CA GLY A 68 -22.75 -15.12 -10.10
C GLY A 68 -22.79 -16.33 -9.18
N ARG A 69 -23.21 -16.10 -7.93
CA ARG A 69 -23.67 -17.16 -7.03
C ARG A 69 -24.95 -17.76 -7.63
N LYS A 70 -24.81 -18.76 -8.51
CA LYS A 70 -25.85 -19.78 -8.62
C LYS A 70 -25.89 -20.49 -7.27
N SER A 71 -26.98 -20.21 -6.55
CA SER A 71 -27.39 -20.88 -5.33
C SER A 71 -27.27 -22.39 -5.49
N ALA A 72 -26.25 -22.98 -4.87
CA ALA A 72 -26.29 -24.38 -4.50
C ALA A 72 -27.08 -24.47 -3.19
N ARG A 73 -28.41 -24.45 -3.30
CA ARG A 73 -29.23 -25.19 -2.33
C ARG A 73 -28.87 -26.66 -2.53
N ASN A 74 -28.27 -27.28 -1.53
CA ASN A 74 -28.41 -28.70 -1.24
C ASN A 74 -28.29 -28.81 0.28
N SER A 75 -29.39 -29.07 0.99
CA SER A 75 -29.90 -30.43 1.24
C SER A 75 -28.86 -31.24 2.00
N PHE A 76 -28.81 -31.11 3.32
CA PHE A 76 -29.13 -32.14 4.34
C PHE A 76 -29.05 -31.49 5.73
#